data_AF-A0A354V200-F1
#
_entry.id   AF-A0A354V200-F1
#
_cell.length_a   1.000
_cell.length_b   1.000
_cell.length_c   1.000
_cell.angle_alpha   90.00
_cell.angle_beta   90.00
_cell.angle_gamma   90.00
#
_symmetry.space_group_name_H-M   'P 1'
#
loop_
_entity.id
_entity.type
_entity.pdbx_description
1 polymer ?
#
loop_
_entity_poly.entity_id
_entity_poly.type
_entity_poly.pdbx_seq_one_letter_code
_entity_poly.pdbx_strand_id
1 'polypeptide(L)' 'ADASGPKHLVLKLSRAKLESLVDDLITRTLEPCRAALKDAGVTASEIQEVILVGGMTRM' A
#
# COMPACT_ATOMS: atom_id res chain seq x y z
N ALA A 1 -17.95 33.18 9.15
CA ALA A 1 -18.86 32.21 9.80
C ALA A 1 -20.17 32.22 9.02
N ASP A 2 -20.22 31.43 7.97
CA ASP A 2 -21.41 31.08 7.22
C ASP A 2 -22.41 30.35 8.13
N ALA A 3 -23.69 30.70 8.02
CA ALA A 3 -24.73 30.54 9.05
C ALA A 3 -25.27 29.11 9.23
N SER A 4 -24.41 28.09 9.18
CA SER A 4 -24.81 26.71 9.41
C SER A 4 -23.97 26.12 10.54
N GLY A 5 -24.65 25.69 11.61
CA GLY A 5 -24.05 25.15 12.83
C GLY A 5 -23.11 23.95 12.63
N PRO A 6 -22.65 23.30 13.72
CA PRO A 6 -21.58 22.30 13.67
C PRO A 6 -21.85 21.21 12.62
N LYS A 7 -20.88 20.99 11.73
CA LYS A 7 -20.95 19.99 10.67
C LYS A 7 -20.24 18.71 11.10
N HIS A 8 -20.88 17.59 10.90
CA HIS A 8 -20.33 16.26 11.19
C HIS A 8 -20.17 15.47 9.90
N LEU A 9 -18.95 15.04 9.59
CA LEU A 9 -18.68 14.18 8.44
C LEU A 9 -18.99 12.73 8.82
N VAL A 10 -20.01 12.15 8.17
CA VAL A 10 -20.37 10.75 8.31
C VAL A 10 -20.22 10.07 6.96
N LEU A 11 -19.19 9.25 6.82
CA LEU A 11 -18.92 8.50 5.58
C LEU A 11 -18.51 7.08 5.90
N LYS A 12 -19.09 6.11 5.18
CA LYS A 12 -18.69 4.70 5.24
C LYS A 12 -17.70 4.45 4.12
N LEU A 13 -16.49 4.02 4.47
CA LEU A 13 -15.46 3.64 3.52
C LEU A 13 -15.37 2.11 3.47
N SER A 14 -15.57 1.53 2.28
CA SER A 14 -15.35 0.11 2.07
C SER A 14 -13.86 -0.16 1.83
N ARG A 15 -13.43 -1.39 2.11
CA ARG A 15 -12.06 -1.86 1.81
C ARG A 15 -11.71 -1.67 0.32
N ALA A 16 -12.61 -2.07 -0.58
CA ALA A 16 -12.39 -1.91 -2.02
C ALA A 16 -12.16 -0.45 -2.44
N LYS A 17 -12.84 0.50 -1.76
CA LYS A 17 -12.61 1.93 -2.03
C LYS A 17 -11.24 2.37 -1.53
N LEU A 18 -10.81 1.93 -0.35
CA LEU A 18 -9.46 2.20 0.15
C LEU A 18 -8.39 1.63 -0.79
N GLU A 19 -8.53 0.38 -1.23
CA GLU A 19 -7.60 -0.26 -2.17
C GLU A 19 -7.51 0.52 -3.48
N SER A 20 -8.66 0.94 -4.05
CA SER A 20 -8.66 1.77 -5.28
C SER A 20 -7.97 3.12 -5.12
N LEU A 21 -7.88 3.65 -3.89
CA LEU A 21 -7.25 4.94 -3.61
C LEU A 21 -5.73 4.83 -3.40
N VAL A 22 -5.20 3.63 -3.16
CA VAL A 22 -3.78 3.40 -2.84
C VAL A 22 -3.07 2.43 -3.79
N ASP A 23 -3.78 1.90 -4.78
CA ASP A 23 -3.28 0.87 -5.70
C ASP A 23 -1.98 1.28 -6.42
N ASP A 24 -1.88 2.56 -6.80
CA ASP A 24 -0.68 3.12 -7.42
C ASP A 24 0.52 3.12 -6.47
N LEU A 25 0.29 3.41 -5.18
CA LEU A 25 1.33 3.39 -4.15
C LEU A 25 1.86 1.97 -3.93
N ILE A 26 0.97 0.98 -3.88
CA ILE A 26 1.35 -0.43 -3.75
C ILE A 26 2.15 -0.87 -4.97
N THR A 27 1.67 -0.56 -6.18
CA THR A 27 2.34 -0.93 -7.43
C THR A 27 3.77 -0.36 -7.52
N ARG A 28 3.97 0.88 -7.05
CA ARG A 28 5.30 1.52 -6.97
C ARG A 28 6.29 0.78 -6.07
N THR A 29 5.83 0.01 -5.08
CA THR A 29 6.74 -0.77 -4.22
C THR A 29 7.35 -1.98 -4.93
N LEU A 30 6.77 -2.44 -6.04
CA LEU A 30 7.24 -3.64 -6.74
C LEU A 30 8.52 -3.38 -7.55
N GLU A 31 8.70 -2.17 -8.07
CA GLU A 31 9.86 -1.83 -8.88
C GLU A 31 11.18 -1.89 -8.07
N PRO A 32 11.29 -1.29 -6.86
CA PRO A 32 12.46 -1.45 -6.00
C PRO A 32 12.78 -2.90 -5.67
N CYS A 33 11.77 -3.74 -5.42
CA CYS A 33 11.97 -5.16 -5.15
C CYS A 33 12.58 -5.89 -6.36
N ARG A 34 12.10 -5.60 -7.59
CA ARG A 34 12.67 -6.18 -8.81
C ARG A 34 14.09 -5.69 -9.08
N ALA A 35 14.37 -4.41 -8.83
CA ALA A 35 15.71 -3.85 -8.95
C ALA A 35 16.69 -4.55 -7.99
N ALA A 36 16.29 -4.73 -6.72
CA ALA A 36 17.11 -5.44 -5.74
C ALA A 36 17.41 -6.89 -6.13
N LEU A 37 16.42 -7.62 -6.67
CA LEU A 37 16.64 -8.98 -7.19
C LEU A 37 17.63 -9.00 -8.36
N LYS A 38 17.49 -8.04 -9.28
CA LYS A 38 18.39 -7.89 -10.42
C LYS A 38 19.83 -7.60 -9.97
N ASP A 39 20.00 -6.69 -9.01
CA ASP A 39 21.31 -6.32 -8.48
C ASP A 39 21.96 -7.48 -7.70
N ALA A 40 21.16 -8.30 -7.03
CA ALA A 40 21.61 -9.52 -6.37
C ALA A 40 21.85 -10.70 -7.34
N GLY A 41 21.42 -10.59 -8.60
CA GLY A 41 21.59 -11.63 -9.62
C GLY A 41 20.75 -12.89 -9.38
N VAL A 42 19.65 -12.78 -8.62
CA VAL A 42 18.78 -13.91 -8.27
C VAL A 42 17.37 -13.72 -8.83
N THR A 43 16.69 -14.85 -9.04
CA THR A 43 15.28 -14.89 -9.41
C THR A 43 14.38 -14.98 -8.17
N ALA A 44 13.10 -14.60 -8.32
CA ALA A 44 12.15 -14.69 -7.21
C ALA A 44 11.96 -16.14 -6.68
N SER A 45 12.17 -17.16 -7.53
CA SER A 45 12.10 -18.57 -7.16
C SER A 45 13.25 -19.04 -6.25
N GLU A 46 14.36 -18.30 -6.21
CA GLU A 46 15.51 -18.63 -5.37
C GLU A 46 15.37 -18.06 -3.95
N ILE A 47 14.35 -17.25 -3.68
CA ILE A 47 14.06 -16.71 -2.35
C ILE A 47 13.41 -17.80 -1.49
N GLN A 48 14.08 -18.19 -0.40
CA GLN A 48 13.55 -19.22 0.51
C GLN A 48 12.49 -18.68 1.47
N GLU A 49 12.64 -17.43 1.92
CA GLU A 49 11.77 -16.81 2.91
C GLU A 49 11.50 -15.34 2.59
N VAL A 50 10.28 -14.89 2.91
CA VAL A 50 9.88 -13.49 2.78
C VAL A 50 9.52 -12.96 4.18
N ILE A 51 10.21 -11.90 4.61
CA ILE A 51 9.98 -11.26 5.89
C ILE A 51 9.30 -9.91 5.65
N LEU A 52 8.11 -9.74 6.23
CA LEU A 52 7.35 -8.49 6.17
C LEU A 52 7.58 -7.67 7.44
N VAL A 53 8.11 -6.45 7.29
CA VAL A 53 8.43 -5.55 8.41
C VAL A 53 7.69 -4.23 8.25
N GLY A 54 7.14 -3.73 9.35
CA GLY A 54 6.41 -2.46 9.43
C GLY A 54 4.90 -2.61 9.53
N GLY A 55 4.21 -1.57 9.99
CA GLY A 55 2.76 -1.62 10.20
C GLY A 55 1.95 -1.71 8.91
N MET A 56 2.41 -1.04 7.85
CA MET A 56 1.71 -0.96 6.57
C MET A 56 1.66 -2.29 5.81
N THR A 57 2.48 -3.29 6.18
CA THR A 57 2.42 -4.63 5.57
C THR A 57 1.23 -5.47 6.04
N ARG A 58 0.40 -4.93 6.95
CA ARG A 58 -0.83 -5.56 7.46
C ARG A 58 -2.08 -5.15 6.69
N MET A 59 -1.91 -4.34 5.63
CA MET A 59 -3.00 -3.74 4.86
C MET A 59 -3.85 -4.79 4.15
#